data_AF-A0A7C3YN01-F1
#
_entry.id   AF-A0A7C3YN01-F1
#
_cell.length_a   1.000
_cell.length_b   1.000
_cell.length_c   1.000
_cell.angle_alpha   90.00
_cell.angle_beta   90.00
_cell.angle_gamma   90.00
#
_symmetry.space_group_name_H-M   'P 1'
#
loop_
_entity.id
_entity.type
_entity.pdbx_description
1 polymer ?
#
loop_
_entity_poly.entity_id
_entity_poly.type
_entity_poly.pdbx_seq_one_letter_code
_entity_poly.pdbx_strand_id
1 'polypeptide(L)'
;MINEKIDMRDRLSDEYFKKRRRTYIPLFLSAAVPGLGQLYNGQIIKGLILLPLGDIVKNNRTLYDLPMIVVWVYSIYDAGIFAAKYNNKLKEKYSISMNNINKSIVFSINYRF
;
A
#
# COMPACT_ATOMS: atom_id res chain seq x y z
N MET A 1 -13.31 -22.11 23.70
CA MET A 1 -12.46 -22.55 22.56
C MET A 1 -13.02 -22.18 21.19
N ILE A 2 -14.25 -22.56 20.79
CA ILE A 2 -14.78 -22.17 19.45
C ILE A 2 -15.08 -20.68 19.35
N ASN A 3 -15.76 -20.09 20.36
CA ASN A 3 -16.07 -18.65 20.38
C ASN A 3 -14.82 -17.77 20.30
N GLU A 4 -13.72 -18.22 20.91
CA GLU A 4 -12.42 -17.55 20.85
C GLU A 4 -11.83 -17.56 19.44
N LYS A 5 -11.98 -18.67 18.70
CA LYS A 5 -11.55 -18.75 17.29
C LYS A 5 -12.37 -17.84 16.37
N ILE A 6 -13.66 -17.70 16.65
CA ILE A 6 -14.54 -16.78 15.92
C ILE A 6 -14.13 -15.33 16.20
N ASP A 7 -13.93 -14.97 17.47
CA ASP A 7 -13.42 -13.66 17.86
C ASP A 7 -12.05 -13.36 17.21
N MET A 8 -11.13 -14.34 17.19
CA MET A 8 -9.85 -14.18 16.46
C MET A 8 -10.03 -13.93 14.96
N ARG A 9 -10.98 -14.62 14.30
CA ARG A 9 -11.28 -14.39 12.88
C ARG A 9 -11.76 -12.96 12.65
N ASP A 10 -12.65 -12.48 13.51
CA ASP A 10 -13.25 -11.15 13.40
C ASP A 10 -12.20 -10.05 13.65
N ARG A 11 -11.36 -10.22 14.68
CA ARG A 11 -10.21 -9.34 14.94
C ARG A 11 -9.24 -9.23 13.76
N LEU A 12 -8.96 -10.35 13.09
CA LEU A 12 -8.12 -10.32 11.90
C LEU A 12 -8.77 -9.54 10.75
N SER A 13 -10.10 -9.61 10.60
CA SER A 13 -10.78 -8.85 9.55
C SER A 13 -10.73 -7.36 9.84
N ASP A 14 -10.93 -6.98 11.10
CA ASP A 14 -10.83 -5.59 11.53
C ASP A 14 -9.40 -5.06 11.36
N GLU A 15 -8.40 -5.86 11.70
CA GLU A 15 -6.99 -5.50 11.51
C GLU A 15 -6.66 -5.31 10.01
N TYR A 16 -7.15 -6.19 9.14
CA TYR A 16 -7.03 -6.05 7.70
C TYR A 16 -7.61 -4.72 7.20
N PHE A 17 -8.84 -4.39 7.60
CA PHE A 17 -9.52 -3.16 7.18
C PHE A 17 -8.80 -1.91 7.71
N LYS A 18 -8.33 -1.94 8.95
CA LYS A 18 -7.58 -0.84 9.57
C LYS A 18 -6.24 -0.58 8.87
N LYS A 19 -5.56 -1.63 8.39
CA LYS A 19 -4.22 -1.54 7.79
C LYS A 19 -4.23 -1.26 6.29
N ARG A 20 -5.36 -1.47 5.63
CA ARG A 20 -5.52 -1.20 4.19
C ARG A 20 -5.27 0.28 3.89
N ARG A 21 -4.37 0.55 2.96
CA ARG A 21 -4.03 1.92 2.54
C ARG A 21 -4.97 2.42 1.47
N ARG A 22 -5.24 3.72 1.46
CA ARG A 22 -6.01 4.37 0.39
C ARG A 22 -5.06 4.69 -0.77
N THR A 23 -5.29 4.11 -1.94
CA THR A 23 -4.41 4.23 -3.11
C THR A 23 -4.38 5.62 -3.73
N TYR A 24 -5.46 6.39 -3.62
CA TYR A 24 -5.57 7.70 -4.25
C TYR A 24 -4.74 8.79 -3.53
N ILE A 25 -4.55 8.68 -2.20
CA ILE A 25 -3.77 9.66 -1.42
C ILE A 25 -2.32 9.79 -1.93
N PRO A 26 -1.52 8.71 -2.04
CA PRO A 26 -0.16 8.82 -2.55
C PRO A 26 -0.12 9.27 -4.02
N LEU A 27 -1.18 9.00 -4.79
CA LEU A 27 -1.30 9.41 -6.19
C LEU A 27 -1.45 10.94 -6.30
N PHE A 28 -2.36 11.53 -5.51
CA PHE A 28 -2.52 12.99 -5.42
C PHE A 28 -1.27 13.68 -4.87
N LEU A 29 -0.62 13.09 -3.86
CA LEU A 29 0.62 13.63 -3.29
C LEU A 29 1.75 13.67 -4.32
N SER A 30 1.97 12.59 -5.06
CA SER A 30 2.99 12.56 -6.13
C SER A 30 2.64 13.44 -7.33
N ALA A 31 1.35 13.71 -7.57
CA ALA A 31 0.91 14.65 -8.61
C ALA A 31 1.21 16.10 -8.22
N ALA A 32 1.02 16.45 -6.94
CA ALA A 32 1.35 17.78 -6.42
C ALA A 32 2.86 18.03 -6.42
N VAL A 33 3.65 17.07 -5.92
CA VAL A 33 5.12 17.14 -5.91
C VAL A 33 5.68 15.74 -6.14
N PRO A 34 6.55 15.53 -7.15
CA PRO A 34 7.23 14.25 -7.33
C PRO A 34 7.90 13.77 -6.03
N GLY A 35 7.78 12.49 -5.69
CA GLY A 35 8.39 11.91 -4.50
C GLY A 35 7.56 11.96 -3.22
N LEU A 36 6.55 12.83 -3.09
CA LEU A 36 5.72 12.89 -1.87
C LEU A 36 4.87 11.63 -1.66
N GLY A 37 4.30 11.06 -2.73
CA GLY A 37 3.54 9.82 -2.61
C GLY A 37 4.41 8.63 -2.20
N GLN A 38 5.69 8.61 -2.61
CA GLN A 38 6.68 7.64 -2.16
C GLN A 38 6.99 7.80 -0.67
N LEU A 39 7.15 9.04 -0.18
CA LEU A 39 7.32 9.30 1.25
C LEU A 39 6.11 8.87 2.07
N TYR A 40 4.89 9.19 1.62
CA TYR A 40 3.65 8.74 2.26
C TYR A 40 3.56 7.21 2.33
N ASN A 41 4.04 6.53 1.29
CA ASN A 41 4.11 5.09 1.25
C ASN A 41 5.21 4.48 2.14
N GLY A 42 6.07 5.29 2.77
CA GLY A 42 7.21 4.87 3.56
C GLY A 42 8.45 4.51 2.72
N GLN A 43 8.44 4.82 1.41
CA GLN A 43 9.58 4.62 0.52
C GLN A 43 10.51 5.84 0.60
N ILE A 44 11.17 6.01 1.75
CA ILE A 44 11.97 7.20 2.09
C ILE A 44 13.06 7.48 1.05
N ILE A 45 13.83 6.45 0.67
CA ILE A 45 14.92 6.58 -0.31
C ILE A 45 14.39 7.06 -1.67
N LYS A 46 13.30 6.46 -2.16
CA LYS A 46 12.70 6.86 -3.45
C LYS A 46 12.17 8.29 -3.41
N GLY A 47 11.51 8.66 -2.31
CA GLY A 47 10.98 10.01 -2.13
C GLY A 47 12.08 11.07 -2.10
N LEU A 48 13.18 10.82 -1.38
CA LEU A 48 14.34 11.70 -1.32
C LEU A 48 15.06 11.88 -2.66
N ILE A 49 15.02 10.88 -3.55
CA ILE A 49 15.59 11.00 -4.91
C ILE A 49 14.65 11.80 -5.82
N LEU A 50 13.34 11.55 -5.73
CA LEU A 50 12.34 12.16 -6.62
C LEU A 50 12.02 13.62 -6.27
N LEU A 51 12.09 14.01 -5.00
CA LEU A 51 11.84 15.38 -4.53
C LEU A 51 12.74 16.43 -5.20
N PRO A 52 14.08 16.35 -5.13
CA PRO A 52 14.96 17.36 -5.71
C PRO A 52 14.91 17.38 -7.24
N LEU A 53 14.55 16.26 -7.88
CA LEU A 53 14.29 16.25 -9.32
C LEU A 53 13.13 17.20 -9.66
N GLY A 54 12.07 17.28 -8.86
CA GLY A 54 10.97 18.22 -9.10
C GLY A 54 11.37 19.70 -9.09
N ASP A 55 12.38 20.09 -8.30
CA ASP A 55 12.78 21.49 -8.11
C ASP A 55 13.82 22.00 -9.12
N ILE A 56 14.57 21.11 -9.79
CA ILE A 56 15.60 21.48 -10.78
C ILE A 56 15.02 22.23 -12.00
N VAL A 57 13.71 22.19 -12.20
CA VAL A 57 12.97 22.81 -13.31
C VAL A 57 13.00 24.34 -13.27
N LYS A 58 13.18 24.98 -12.11
CA LYS A 58 12.94 26.44 -12.00
C LYS A 58 14.01 27.33 -12.63
N ASN A 59 15.24 26.84 -12.86
CA ASN A 59 16.36 27.72 -13.25
C ASN A 59 16.90 27.56 -14.67
N ASN A 60 16.63 26.46 -15.39
CA ASN A 60 17.16 26.27 -16.76
C ASN A 60 16.05 25.91 -17.74
N ARG A 61 15.53 26.93 -18.44
CA ARG A 61 14.55 26.73 -19.51
C ARG A 61 15.22 26.03 -20.69
N THR A 62 14.43 25.21 -21.38
CA THR A 62 14.52 24.83 -22.81
C THR A 62 15.05 23.44 -23.24
N LEU A 63 15.40 22.50 -22.35
CA LEU A 63 15.59 21.08 -22.80
C LEU A 63 15.31 20.00 -21.75
N TYR A 64 15.34 20.33 -20.46
CA TYR A 64 15.14 19.37 -19.36
C TYR A 64 13.67 19.13 -18.99
N ASP A 65 12.74 19.88 -19.57
CA ASP A 65 11.31 19.82 -19.19
C ASP A 65 10.61 18.53 -19.66
N LEU A 66 10.96 18.01 -20.85
CA LEU A 66 10.37 16.76 -21.37
C LEU A 66 10.75 15.52 -20.55
N PRO A 67 12.04 15.27 -20.24
CA PRO A 67 12.44 14.21 -19.32
C PRO A 67 11.77 14.35 -17.94
N MET A 68 11.56 15.57 -17.47
CA MET A 68 10.95 15.81 -16.16
C MET A 68 9.47 15.43 -16.13
N ILE A 69 8.73 15.71 -17.20
CA ILE A 69 7.32 15.27 -17.31
C ILE A 69 7.25 13.74 -17.25
N VAL A 70 8.18 13.03 -17.90
CA VAL A 70 8.25 11.56 -17.82
C VAL A 70 8.52 11.09 -16.39
N VAL A 71 9.45 11.71 -15.68
CA VAL A 71 9.76 11.40 -14.27
C VAL A 71 8.57 11.72 -13.35
N TRP A 72 7.85 12.81 -13.60
CA TRP A 72 6.66 13.20 -12.84
C TRP A 72 5.53 12.18 -13.02
N VAL A 73 5.21 11.82 -14.27
CA VAL A 73 4.20 10.78 -14.57
C VAL A 73 4.60 9.44 -13.98
N TYR A 74 5.89 9.07 -14.09
CA TYR A 74 6.42 7.87 -13.46
C TYR A 74 6.25 7.90 -11.94
N SER A 75 6.53 9.03 -11.30
CA SER A 75 6.38 9.22 -9.85
C SER A 75 4.93 9.00 -9.40
N ILE A 76 3.95 9.54 -10.13
CA ILE A 76 2.52 9.33 -9.86
C ILE A 76 2.16 7.84 -9.97
N TYR A 77 2.59 7.21 -11.07
CA TYR A 77 2.33 5.80 -11.34
C TYR A 77 2.94 4.89 -10.27
N ASP A 78 4.22 5.07 -9.92
CA ASP A 78 4.91 4.25 -8.92
C ASP A 78 4.26 4.38 -7.53
N ALA A 79 3.88 5.60 -7.13
CA ALA A 79 3.23 5.85 -5.85
C ALA A 79 1.86 5.16 -5.74
N GLY A 80 1.06 5.21 -6.81
CA GLY A 80 -0.24 4.52 -6.87
C GLY A 80 -0.10 2.99 -6.87
N ILE A 81 0.76 2.47 -7.73
CA ILE A 81 0.97 1.01 -7.85
C ILE A 81 1.55 0.42 -6.57
N PHE A 82 2.42 1.13 -5.85
CA PHE A 82 2.96 0.64 -4.58
C PHE A 82 1.85 0.44 -3.54
N ALA A 83 0.94 1.39 -3.38
CA ALA A 83 -0.18 1.27 -2.45
C ALA A 83 -1.11 0.10 -2.83
N ALA A 84 -1.38 -0.11 -4.12
CA ALA A 84 -2.14 -1.26 -4.61
C ALA A 84 -1.43 -2.59 -4.32
N LYS A 85 -0.12 -2.69 -4.63
CA LYS A 85 0.69 -3.87 -4.34
C LYS A 85 0.73 -4.18 -2.84
N TYR A 86 0.86 -3.16 -1.99
CA TYR A 86 0.84 -3.31 -0.54
C TYR A 86 -0.50 -3.88 -0.06
N ASN A 87 -1.62 -3.33 -0.55
CA ASN A 87 -2.95 -3.81 -0.20
C ASN A 87 -3.21 -5.26 -0.66
N ASN A 88 -2.70 -5.65 -1.83
CA ASN A 88 -2.81 -7.02 -2.32
C ASN A 88 -2.02 -7.99 -1.44
N LYS A 89 -0.78 -7.65 -1.07
CA LYS A 89 0.03 -8.44 -0.13
C LYS A 89 -0.63 -8.57 1.24
N LEU A 90 -1.24 -7.50 1.75
CA LEU A 90 -2.03 -7.56 2.97
C LEU A 90 -3.20 -8.53 2.80
N LYS A 91 -4.01 -8.37 1.74
CA LYS A 91 -5.17 -9.23 1.48
C LYS A 91 -4.80 -10.71 1.46
N GLU A 92 -3.70 -11.05 0.77
CA GLU A 92 -3.17 -12.41 0.71
C GLU A 92 -2.81 -12.92 2.11
N LYS A 93 -2.00 -12.17 2.87
CA LYS A 93 -1.58 -12.54 4.23
C LYS A 93 -2.77 -12.83 5.14
N TYR A 94 -3.74 -11.92 5.21
CA TYR A 94 -4.92 -12.13 6.07
C TYR A 94 -5.81 -13.27 5.54
N SER A 95 -6.01 -13.39 4.22
CA SER A 95 -6.82 -14.49 3.67
C SER A 95 -6.30 -15.89 4.05
N ILE A 96 -4.98 -16.07 4.10
CA ILE A 96 -4.35 -17.32 4.56
C ILE A 96 -4.63 -17.55 6.06
N SER A 97 -4.46 -16.52 6.89
CA SER A 97 -4.76 -16.60 8.32
C SER A 97 -6.22 -16.93 8.61
N MET A 98 -7.17 -16.26 7.94
CA MET A 98 -8.61 -16.58 8.07
C MET A 98 -8.92 -18.01 7.63
N ASN A 99 -8.34 -18.48 6.52
CA ASN A 99 -8.57 -19.85 6.05
C ASN A 99 -8.10 -20.90 7.05
N ASN A 100 -6.95 -20.68 7.69
CA ASN A 100 -6.43 -21.57 8.72
C ASN A 100 -7.35 -21.60 9.96
N ILE A 101 -7.86 -20.44 10.38
CA ILE A 101 -8.82 -20.37 11.49
C ILE A 101 -10.12 -21.08 11.14
N ASN A 102 -10.68 -20.82 9.96
CA ASN A 102 -11.91 -21.47 9.50
C ASN A 102 -11.76 -22.99 9.48
N LYS A 103 -10.65 -23.53 8.94
CA LYS A 103 -10.35 -24.97 9.01
C LYS A 103 -10.31 -25.48 10.45
N SER A 104 -9.69 -24.73 11.36
CA SER A 104 -9.61 -25.12 12.78
C SER A 104 -10.96 -25.08 13.50
N ILE A 105 -11.88 -24.21 13.08
CA ILE A 105 -13.26 -24.13 13.61
C ILE A 105 -14.04 -25.34 13.13
N VAL A 106 -14.00 -25.62 11.82
CA VAL A 106 -14.66 -26.79 11.22
C VAL A 106 -14.18 -28.08 11.87
N PHE A 107 -12.87 -28.23 12.10
CA PHE A 107 -12.31 -29.35 12.84
C PHE A 107 -12.89 -29.42 14.28
N SER A 108 -12.88 -28.32 15.03
CA SER A 108 -13.44 -28.29 16.38
C SER A 108 -14.94 -28.58 16.46
N ILE A 109 -15.70 -28.37 15.40
CA ILE A 109 -17.12 -28.71 15.31
C ILE A 109 -17.29 -30.20 15.01
N ASN A 110 -16.56 -30.71 14.01
CA ASN A 110 -16.71 -32.09 13.53
C ASN A 110 -16.17 -33.15 14.52
N TYR A 111 -15.21 -32.79 15.36
CA TYR A 111 -14.58 -33.71 16.33
C TYR A 111 -14.95 -33.39 17.78
N ARG A 112 -16.09 -32.71 17.99
CA ARG A 112 -16.65 -32.43 19.31
C ARG A 112 -17.43 -33.66 19.81
N PHE A 113 -16.70 -34.72 20.17
CA PHE A 113 -17.21 -35.85 20.94
C PHE A 113 -16.81 -35.69 22.40
#